data_AF-A0A0F7HCK9-F1
#
_entry.id   AF-A0A0F7HCK9-F1
#
_cell.length_a   1.000
_cell.length_b   1.000
_cell.length_c   1.000
_cell.angle_alpha   90.00
_cell.angle_beta   90.00
_cell.angle_gamma   90.00
#
_symmetry.space_group_name_H-M   'P 1'
#
loop_
_entity.id
_entity.type
_entity.pdbx_description
1 polymer ?
#
loop_
_entity_poly.entity_id
_entity_poly.type
_entity_poly.pdbx_seq_one_letter_code
_entity_poly.pdbx_strand_id
1 'polypeptide(L)' 'MKKSQTDRFKHLPEMQQFVCLKALQHIEQTALQSGVIGMAVSVLLTDGQTVTLSKFDADPEEVSIITSWQR' A
#
# COMPACT_ATOMS: atom_id res chain seq x y z
N MET A 1 -2.08 -6.47 13.59
CA MET A 1 -2.85 -5.99 12.43
C MET A 1 -4.33 -6.24 12.65
N LYS A 2 -5.19 -5.33 12.20
CA LYS A 2 -6.65 -5.45 12.34
C LYS A 2 -7.18 -6.45 11.31
N LYS A 3 -8.19 -7.25 11.66
CA LYS A 3 -8.80 -8.26 10.77
C LYS A 3 -9.34 -7.67 9.45
N SER A 4 -9.83 -6.43 9.48
CA SER A 4 -10.27 -5.72 8.28
C SER A 4 -9.15 -5.47 7.25
N GLN A 5 -7.90 -5.39 7.70
CA GLN A 5 -6.75 -5.16 6.81
C GLN A 5 -6.23 -6.45 6.19
N THR A 6 -6.29 -7.58 6.92
CA THR A 6 -5.96 -8.89 6.37
C THR A 6 -6.96 -9.34 5.31
N ASP A 7 -8.23 -8.95 5.48
CA ASP A 7 -9.31 -9.31 4.56
C ASP A 7 -9.15 -8.67 3.18
N ARG A 8 -8.43 -7.55 3.07
CA ARG A 8 -8.17 -6.85 1.79
C ARG A 8 -7.37 -7.69 0.80
N PHE A 9 -6.54 -8.63 1.26
CA PHE A 9 -5.67 -9.41 0.39
C PHE A 9 -6.17 -10.83 0.11
N LYS A 10 -7.31 -11.24 0.68
CA LYS A 10 -7.84 -12.62 0.54
C LYS A 10 -8.03 -13.11 -0.90
N HIS A 11 -8.12 -12.20 -1.86
CA HIS A 11 -8.23 -12.51 -3.29
C HIS A 11 -6.90 -12.92 -3.95
N LEU A 12 -5.76 -12.68 -3.29
CA LEU A 12 -4.43 -13.05 -3.78
C LEU A 12 -4.04 -14.46 -3.29
N PRO A 13 -3.13 -15.18 -3.97
CA PRO A 13 -2.46 -16.37 -3.45
C PRO A 13 -1.71 -16.12 -2.14
N GLU A 14 -1.60 -17.13 -1.27
CA GLU A 14 -1.06 -17.01 0.10
C GLU A 14 0.30 -16.29 0.19
N MET A 15 1.25 -16.61 -0.71
CA MET A 15 2.55 -15.96 -0.72
C MET A 15 2.47 -14.47 -1.08
N GLN A 16 1.60 -14.12 -2.04
CA GLN A 16 1.38 -12.72 -2.41
C GLN A 16 0.66 -11.96 -1.28
N GLN A 17 -0.30 -12.60 -0.60
CA GLN A 17 -0.91 -12.06 0.61
C GLN A 17 0.15 -11.75 1.66
N PHE A 18 1.01 -12.71 1.96
CA PHE A 18 2.07 -12.55 2.96
C PHE A 18 2.97 -11.34 2.64
N VAL A 19 3.42 -11.20 1.40
CA VAL A 19 4.25 -10.06 0.97
C VAL A 19 3.49 -8.74 1.13
N CYS A 20 2.23 -8.66 0.68
CA CYS A 20 1.41 -7.46 0.82
C CYS A 20 1.17 -7.09 2.29
N LEU A 21 0.94 -8.07 3.15
CA LEU A 21 0.78 -7.87 4.59
C LEU A 21 2.07 -7.34 5.24
N LYS A 22 3.24 -7.84 4.81
CA LYS A 22 4.54 -7.34 5.27
C LYS A 22 4.80 -5.90 4.81
N ALA A 23 4.47 -5.57 3.56
CA ALA A 23 4.55 -4.21 3.06
C ALA A 23 3.61 -3.26 3.82
N LEU A 24 2.39 -3.69 4.11
CA LEU A 24 1.44 -2.93 4.93
C LEU A 24 1.98 -2.69 6.33
N GLN A 25 2.46 -3.75 6.99
CA GLN A 25 3.06 -3.65 8.32
C GLN A 25 4.22 -2.65 8.34
N HIS A 26 5.08 -2.69 7.33
CA HIS A 26 6.19 -1.74 7.20
C HIS A 26 5.70 -0.30 7.07
N ILE A 27 4.72 -0.04 6.19
CA ILE A 27 4.14 1.31 6.03
C ILE A 27 3.52 1.83 7.33
N GLU A 28 2.80 0.99 8.07
CA GLU A 28 2.14 1.39 9.31
C GLU A 28 3.16 1.81 10.37
N GLN A 29 4.25 1.04 10.48
CA GLN A 29 5.31 1.23 11.46
C GLN A 29 6.27 2.36 11.11
N THR A 30 6.45 2.66 9.82
CA THR A 30 7.31 3.77 9.39
C THR A 30 6.64 5.11 9.75
N ALA A 31 7.36 5.88 10.57
CA ALA A 31 7.02 7.26 10.87
C ALA A 31 7.34 8.12 9.65
N LEU A 32 6.43 9.04 9.31
CA LEU A 32 6.72 10.04 8.28
C LEU A 32 7.72 11.04 8.84
N GLN A 33 8.73 11.38 8.04
CA GLN A 33 9.72 12.37 8.41
C GLN A 33 9.13 13.78 8.31
N SER A 34 9.73 14.75 9.01
CA SER A 34 9.30 16.15 8.94
C SER A 34 9.28 16.63 7.48
N GLY A 35 8.18 17.25 7.07
CA GLY A 35 7.96 17.71 5.69
C GLY A 35 7.41 16.64 4.72
N VAL A 36 7.19 15.40 5.18
CA VAL A 36 6.60 14.33 4.37
C VAL A 36 5.14 14.09 4.80
N ILE A 37 4.19 14.32 3.88
CA ILE A 37 2.74 14.16 4.13
C ILE A 37 2.20 12.76 3.78
N GLY A 38 3.03 11.89 3.21
CA GLY A 38 2.61 10.54 2.87
C GLY A 38 3.73 9.67 2.32
N MET A 39 3.44 8.38 2.23
CA MET A 39 4.35 7.34 1.75
C MET A 39 3.53 6.28 1.03
N ALA A 40 4.09 5.75 -0.05
CA ALA A 40 3.53 4.62 -0.78
C ALA A 40 4.60 3.55 -1.01
N VAL A 41 4.18 2.29 -0.96
CA VAL A 41 4.99 1.11 -1.31
C VAL A 41 4.22 0.31 -2.34
N SER A 42 4.86 0.06 -3.47
CA SER A 42 4.31 -0.80 -4.52
C SER A 42 4.98 -2.17 -4.46
N VAL A 43 4.17 -3.21 -4.37
CA VAL A 43 4.60 -4.60 -4.49
C VAL A 43 4.28 -5.05 -5.91
N LEU A 44 5.32 -5.34 -6.69
CA LEU A 44 5.20 -5.97 -8.01
C LEU A 44 5.21 -7.48 -7.82
N LEU A 45 4.12 -8.12 -8.20
CA LEU A 45 3.92 -9.55 -8.09
C LEU A 45 4.36 -10.21 -9.40
N THR A 46 4.81 -11.46 -9.31
CA THR A 46 5.40 -12.19 -10.45
C THR A 46 4.40 -12.51 -11.56
N ASP A 47 3.10 -12.40 -11.28
CA ASP A 47 2.01 -12.52 -12.26
C ASP A 47 1.70 -11.19 -12.98
N GLY A 48 2.50 -10.15 -12.74
CA GLY A 48 2.34 -8.82 -13.32
C GLY A 48 1.35 -7.93 -12.57
N GLN A 49 0.69 -8.41 -11.51
CA GLN A 49 -0.13 -7.55 -10.66
C GLN A 49 0.74 -6.60 -9.84
N THR A 50 0.26 -5.38 -9.64
CA THR A 50 0.90 -4.41 -8.75
C THR A 50 -0.08 -3.99 -7.67
N VAL A 51 0.36 -4.11 -6.41
CA VAL A 51 -0.40 -3.66 -5.25
C VAL A 51 0.32 -2.46 -4.65
N THR A 52 -0.31 -1.28 -4.71
CA THR A 52 0.20 -0.07 -4.06
C THR A 52 -0.52 0.15 -2.74
N LEU A 53 0.26 0.25 -1.68
CA LEU A 53 -0.21 0.56 -0.34
C LEU A 53 0.29 1.95 0.03
N SER A 54 -0.58 2.79 0.58
CA SER A 54 -0.25 4.18 0.90
C SER A 54 -0.75 4.57 2.29
N LYS A 55 0.04 5.40 2.98
CA LYS A 55 -0.30 6.05 4.24
C LYS A 55 -0.06 7.55 4.08
N PHE A 56 -1.05 8.35 4.46
CA PHE A 56 -0.98 9.80 4.43
C PHE A 56 -1.20 10.36 5.83
N ASP A 57 -0.52 11.46 6.12
CA ASP A 57 -0.75 12.34 7.25
C ASP A 57 -1.20 13.70 6.69
N ALA A 58 -2.36 13.66 6.02
CA ALA A 58 -3.03 14.76 5.35
C ALA A 58 -4.53 14.46 5.30
N ASP A 59 -5.36 15.50 5.10
CA ASP A 59 -6.77 15.29 4.86
C ASP A 59 -6.97 14.56 3.52
N PRO A 60 -7.86 13.56 3.40
CA PRO A 60 -8.20 12.95 2.12
C PRO A 60 -8.51 13.95 1.00
N GLU A 61 -9.09 15.12 1.29
CA GLU A 61 -9.37 16.17 0.30
C GLU A 61 -8.10 16.84 -0.25
N GLU A 62 -6.99 16.76 0.47
CA GLU A 62 -5.68 17.32 0.08
C GLU A 62 -4.86 16.31 -0.77
N VAL A 63 -5.32 15.07 -0.89
CA VAL A 63 -4.60 13.99 -1.59
C VAL A 63 -5.20 13.74 -2.97
N SER A 64 -4.45 14.09 -4.01
CA SER A 64 -4.78 13.71 -5.40
C SER A 64 -3.90 12.56 -5.89
N ILE A 65 -4.52 11.44 -6.27
CA ILE A 65 -3.82 10.30 -6.90
C ILE A 65 -4.01 10.37 -8.42
N ILE A 66 -2.93 10.70 -9.14
CA ILE A 66 -2.93 10.75 -10.60
C ILE A 66 -2.31 9.44 -11.13
N THR A 67 -3.03 8.76 -12.02
CA THR A 67 -2.54 7.54 -12.70
C THR A 67 -2.58 7.74 -14.20
N SER A 68 -1.58 7.21 -14.91
CA SER A 68 -1.51 7.25 -16.38
C SER A 68 -1.01 5.91 -16.91
N TRP A 69 -1.50 5.50 -18.08
CA TRP A 69 -1.15 4.23 -18.71
C TRP A 69 -0.53 4.50 -20.07
N GLN A 70 0.59 3.84 -20.37
CA GLN A 70 1.13 3.74 -21.72
C GLN A 70 0.81 2.35 -22.26
N ARG A 71 0.27 2.29 -23.48
CA ARG A 71 0.09 1.04 -24.23
C ARG A 71 1.31 0.75 -25.07
#